data_AF-A0A7Z0QHC3-F1
#
_entry.id   AF-A0A7Z0QHC3-F1
#
_cell.length_a   1.000
_cell.length_b   1.000
_cell.length_c   1.000
_cell.angle_alpha   90.00
_cell.angle_beta   90.00
_cell.angle_gamma   90.00
#
_symmetry.space_group_name_H-M   'P 1'
#
loop_
_entity.id
_entity.type
_entity.pdbx_description
1 polymer ?
#
loop_
_entity_poly.entity_id
_entity_poly.type
_entity_poly.pdbx_seq_one_letter_code
_entity_poly.pdbx_strand_id
1 'polypeptide(L)' 'MTKRYSIWVREIGSDHDVELMQCDSNPQALVDGLYAKHLTIKSDTARKKTKVGRYSWVRIVDNHAET' A
#
# COMPACT_ATOMS: atom_id res chain seq x y z
N MET A 1 -20.78 15.99 -4.05
CA MET A 1 -20.26 14.60 -3.97
C MET A 1 -19.16 14.56 -2.93
N THR A 2 -19.12 13.53 -2.09
CA THR A 2 -18.00 13.32 -1.15
C THR A 2 -16.74 13.02 -1.96
N LYS A 3 -15.60 13.64 -1.63
CA LYS A 3 -14.34 13.34 -2.30
C LYS A 3 -14.00 11.87 -2.07
N ARG A 4 -13.73 11.14 -3.16
CA ARG A 4 -13.35 9.73 -3.11
C ARG A 4 -11.91 9.59 -3.52
N TYR A 5 -11.13 8.87 -2.73
CA TYR A 5 -9.73 8.58 -2.99
C TYR A 5 -9.55 7.10 -3.27
N SER A 6 -8.74 6.76 -4.26
CA SER A 6 -8.21 5.41 -4.45
C SER A 6 -6.79 5.35 -3.91
N ILE A 7 -6.50 4.30 -3.14
CA ILE A 7 -5.14 3.99 -2.70
C ILE A 7 -4.60 2.88 -3.58
N TRP A 8 -3.56 3.20 -4.34
CA TRP A 8 -2.85 2.25 -5.19
C TRP A 8 -1.53 1.85 -4.54
N VAL A 9 -1.15 0.59 -4.66
CA VAL A 9 0.06 0.05 -4.04
C VAL A 9 0.82 -0.85 -5.02
N ARG A 10 2.11 -0.99 -4.78
CA ARG A 10 2.96 -2.05 -5.34
C ARG A 10 3.54 -2.87 -4.21
N GLU A 11 3.22 -4.16 -4.18
CA GLU A 11 3.86 -5.07 -3.22
C GLU A 11 5.34 -5.28 -3.57
N ILE A 12 6.17 -5.49 -2.56
CA ILE A 12 7.60 -5.72 -2.76
C ILE A 12 7.82 -7.00 -3.58
N GLY A 13 8.57 -6.90 -4.69
CA GLY A 13 8.74 -8.00 -5.64
C GLY A 13 7.65 -8.12 -6.71
N SER A 14 6.61 -7.29 -6.66
CA SER A 14 5.63 -7.15 -7.75
C SER A 14 6.13 -6.18 -8.82
N ASP A 15 5.72 -6.43 -10.07
CA ASP A 15 5.98 -5.59 -11.24
C ASP A 15 4.79 -4.68 -11.63
N HIS A 16 3.62 -4.88 -11.01
CA HIS A 16 2.40 -4.16 -11.33
C HIS A 16 1.80 -3.47 -10.10
N ASP A 17 1.07 -2.38 -10.36
CA ASP A 17 0.33 -1.61 -9.37
C ASP A 17 -1.10 -2.14 -9.26
N VAL A 18 -1.60 -2.23 -8.04
CA VAL A 18 -2.98 -2.65 -7.76
C VAL A 18 -3.70 -1.61 -6.93
N GLU A 19 -4.98 -1.42 -7.22
CA GLU A 19 -5.86 -0.66 -6.33
C GLU A 19 -6.12 -1.51 -5.08
N LEU A 20 -5.68 -1.00 -3.92
CA LEU A 20 -5.85 -1.70 -2.66
C LEU A 20 -7.24 -1.45 -2.07
N MET A 21 -7.68 -0.19 -2.08
CA MET A 21 -8.97 0.22 -1.54
C MET A 21 -9.37 1.63 -2.00
N GLN A 22 -10.65 1.92 -1.84
CA GLN A 22 -11.21 3.27 -1.97
C GLN A 22 -11.65 3.78 -0.59
N CYS A 23 -11.55 5.09 -0.38
CA CYS A 23 -12.02 5.73 0.84
C CYS A 23 -12.61 7.12 0.55
N ASP A 24 -13.64 7.48 1.32
CA ASP A 24 -14.36 8.75 1.15
C ASP A 24 -13.85 9.85 2.12
N SER A 25 -12.69 9.63 2.76
CA SER A 25 -12.10 10.53 3.76
C SER A 25 -10.58 10.65 3.55
N ASN A 26 -9.91 11.51 4.33
CA ASN A 26 -8.48 11.75 4.17
C ASN A 26 -7.66 10.44 4.24
N PRO A 27 -7.03 10.01 3.13
CA PRO A 27 -6.34 8.72 3.06
C PRO A 27 -4.96 8.72 3.73
N GLN A 28 -4.45 9.86 4.20
CA GLN A 28 -3.06 9.97 4.65
C GLN A 28 -2.72 9.01 5.80
N ALA A 29 -3.59 8.93 6.81
CA ALA A 29 -3.38 8.01 7.95
C ALA A 29 -3.36 6.54 7.53
N LEU A 30 -4.11 6.17 6.48
CA LEU A 30 -4.08 4.83 5.92
C LEU A 30 -2.74 4.56 5.21
N VAL A 31 -2.28 5.52 4.40
CA VAL A 31 -0.98 5.43 3.71
C VAL A 31 0.18 5.28 4.69
N ASP A 32 0.21 6.07 5.75
CA ASP A 32 1.25 5.98 6.79
C ASP A 32 1.24 4.58 7.44
N GLY A 33 0.05 4.04 7.72
CA GLY A 33 -0.12 2.67 8.21
C GLY A 33 0.32 1.60 7.20
N LEU A 34 0.16 1.83 5.90
CA LEU A 34 0.61 0.90 4.85
C LEU A 34 2.14 0.85 4.76
N TYR A 35 2.81 2.00 4.84
CA TYR A 35 4.28 2.05 4.87
C TYR A 35 4.87 1.36 6.11
N ALA A 36 4.14 1.34 7.23
CA ALA A 36 4.55 0.62 8.43
C ALA A 36 4.39 -0.92 8.34
N LYS A 37 3.72 -1.46 7.31
CA LYS A 37 3.53 -2.91 7.16
C LYS A 37 4.80 -3.58 6.65
N HIS A 38 5.09 -4.74 7.23
CA HIS A 38 6.27 -5.54 6.89
C HIS A 38 5.90 -6.98 6.56
N LEU A 39 6.66 -7.58 5.64
CA LEU A 39 6.66 -9.03 5.42
C LEU A 39 7.83 -9.63 6.20
N THR A 40 7.57 -10.76 6.85
CA THR A 40 8.63 -11.55 7.48
C THR A 40 9.01 -12.66 6.53
N ILE A 41 10.22 -12.58 5.98
CA ILE A 41 10.78 -13.60 5.11
C ILE A 41 11.61 -14.54 5.97
N LYS A 42 11.30 -15.83 5.87
CA LYS A 42 12.09 -16.92 6.44
C LYS A 42 12.57 -17.77 5.25
N SER A 43 13.88 -17.88 5.07
CA SER A 43 14.43 -18.91 4.17
C SER A 43 14.61 -20.20 4.96
N ASP A 44 14.34 -21.33 4.33
CA ASP A 44 14.41 -22.65 4.99
C ASP A 44 15.82 -23.01 5.48
N THR A 45 16.85 -22.39 4.89
CA THR A 45 18.25 -22.59 5.24
C THR A 45 18.80 -21.59 6.27
N ALA A 46 18.10 -20.49 6.57
CA ALA A 46 18.59 -19.49 7.51
C ALA A 46 17.82 -19.48 8.84
N ARG A 47 18.57 -19.47 9.95
CA ARG A 47 18.02 -19.30 11.30
C ARG A 47 17.46 -17.89 11.53
N LYS A 48 17.87 -16.90 10.73
CA LYS A 48 17.53 -15.49 10.89
C LYS A 48 16.30 -15.14 10.06
N LYS A 49 15.30 -14.54 10.72
CA LYS A 49 14.13 -13.94 10.05
C LYS A 49 14.49 -12.52 9.61
N THR A 50 14.17 -12.17 8.37
CA THR A 50 14.35 -10.82 7.84
C THR A 50 12.99 -10.16 7.70
N LYS A 51 12.87 -8.90 8.13
CA LYS A 51 11.69 -8.07 7.89
C LYS A 51 11.99 -7.13 6.73
N VAL A 52 11.10 -7.11 5.75
CA VAL A 52 11.14 -6.15 4.64
C VAL A 52 9.83 -5.37 4.60
N GLY A 53 9.85 -4.15 4.09
CA GLY A 53 8.62 -3.38 3.87
C GLY A 53 7.67 -4.15 2.95
N ARG A 54 6.37 -4.12 3.23
CA ARG A 54 5.38 -4.87 2.44
C ARG A 54 5.16 -4.25 1.07
N TYR A 55 5.14 -2.93 1.00
CA TYR A 55 4.91 -2.18 -0.22
C TYR A 55 6.16 -1.39 -0.57
N SER A 56 6.56 -1.44 -1.84
CA SER A 56 7.64 -0.61 -2.38
C SER A 56 7.15 0.78 -2.78
N TRP A 57 5.84 0.90 -3.02
CA TRP A 57 5.20 2.13 -3.47
C TRP A 57 3.74 2.18 -3.01
N VAL A 58 3.28 3.36 -2.63
CA VAL A 58 1.89 3.66 -2.27
C VAL A 58 1.55 5.04 -2.84
N ARG A 59 0.39 5.19 -3.48
CA ARG A 59 -0.09 6.46 -4.04
C ARG A 59 -1.56 6.67 -3.76
N ILE A 60 -1.89 7.92 -3.47
CA ILE A 60 -3.27 8.41 -3.40
C ILE A 60 -3.65 8.96 -4.78
N VAL A 61 -4.81 8.55 -5.27
CA VAL A 61 -5.44 9.09 -6.46
C VAL A 61 -6.74 9.75 -6.01
N ASP A 62 -6.88 11.05 -6.26
CA ASP A 62 -8.14 11.78 -6.01
C ASP A 62 -9.08 11.50 -7.19
N ASN A 63 -10.17 10.78 -6.92
CA ASN A 63 -11.23 10.48 -7.88
C ASN A 63 -12.32 11.54 -7.80
N HIS A 64 -11.93 12.82 -7.73
CA HIS A 64 -12.89 13.90 -7.87
C HIS A 64 -13.62 13.67 -9.20
N ALA A 65 -14.91 13.40 -9.14
CA ALA A 65 -15.73 13.31 -10.34
C ALA A 65 -15.55 14.64 -11.07
N GLU A 66 -14.96 14.61 -12.27
CA GLU A 66 -15.13 15.67 -13.26
C GLU A 66 -16.62 15.62 -13.63
N THR A 67 -17.44 16.35 -12.87
CA THR A 67 -18.80 16.74 -13.26
C THR A 67 -18.77 18.17 -13.73
#